data_AF-A0A154MPN5-F1
#
_entry.id   AF-A0A154MPN5-F1
#
_cell.length_a   1.000
_cell.length_b   1.000
_cell.length_c   1.000
_cell.angle_alpha   90.00
_cell.angle_beta   90.00
_cell.angle_gamma   90.00
#
_symmetry.space_group_name_H-M   'P 1'
#
loop_
_entity.id
_entity.type
_entity.pdbx_description
1 polymer ?
#
loop_
_entity_poly.entity_id
_entity_poly.type
_entity_poly.pdbx_seq_one_letter_code
_entity_poly.pdbx_strand_id
1 'polypeptide(L)'
;MEVLRHSGVRVEELVELAHTSIRQYQRPNGEVIALLVITPSKTDRERVIPMSAELFHVIAMIVMRQTAHGPIPSIPRYDGHERVWTAPMPFLFQRQIGGVRKVTSTATILNNLRKQCQSLGETNPAFRGLHFTPHDFRRLLATLCCGFAILPGLAARRRDIRSSAIADVRPVTSRRVGHRRSPSRAACRSGFECSLSTLQRPNLTIVQE
;
A
#
# COMPACT_ATOMS: atom_id res chain seq x y z
N MET A 1 0.90 -4.74 10.84
CA MET A 1 0.92 -4.08 12.17
C MET A 1 1.47 -2.68 12.04
N GLU A 2 2.64 -2.51 11.42
CA GLU A 2 3.33 -1.22 11.29
C GLU A 2 2.50 -0.14 10.59
N VAL A 3 1.78 -0.47 9.51
CA VAL A 3 0.91 0.52 8.84
C VAL A 3 -0.11 1.13 9.82
N LEU A 4 -0.79 0.33 10.64
CA LEU A 4 -1.71 0.83 11.67
C LEU A 4 -1.00 1.70 12.71
N ARG A 5 0.22 1.31 13.12
CA ARG A 5 1.02 2.02 14.12
C ARG A 5 1.48 3.41 13.64
N HIS A 6 1.97 3.53 12.41
CA HIS A 6 2.54 4.79 11.91
C HIS A 6 1.50 5.73 11.29
N SER A 7 0.38 5.20 10.78
CA SER A 7 -0.64 6.01 10.12
C SER A 7 -1.87 6.28 10.99
N GLY A 8 -2.21 5.38 11.92
CA GLY A 8 -3.42 5.51 12.73
C GLY A 8 -4.71 5.39 11.92
N VAL A 9 -4.67 4.79 10.72
CA VAL A 9 -5.88 4.56 9.92
C VAL A 9 -6.82 3.58 10.61
N ARG A 10 -8.13 3.70 10.34
CA ARG A 10 -9.08 2.69 10.79
C ARG A 10 -8.85 1.38 10.02
N VAL A 11 -9.29 0.26 10.58
CA VAL A 11 -9.04 -1.05 9.94
C VAL A 11 -9.88 -1.23 8.67
N GLU A 12 -11.07 -0.63 8.65
CA GLU A 12 -11.96 -0.52 7.49
C GLU A 12 -11.32 0.34 6.38
N GLU A 13 -10.66 1.45 6.72
CA GLU A 13 -9.93 2.28 5.76
C GLU A 13 -8.66 1.56 5.26
N LEU A 14 -7.99 0.79 6.13
CA LEU A 14 -6.79 0.04 5.79
C LEU A 14 -7.05 -0.97 4.66
N VAL A 15 -8.19 -1.68 4.70
CA VAL A 15 -8.55 -2.67 3.65
C VAL A 15 -8.99 -2.02 2.35
N GLU A 16 -9.29 -0.72 2.37
CA GLU A 16 -9.64 0.08 1.19
C GLU A 16 -8.43 0.77 0.55
N LEU A 17 -7.27 0.76 1.21
CA LEU A 17 -6.05 1.32 0.62
C LEU A 17 -5.70 0.61 -0.68
N ALA A 18 -5.62 1.39 -1.75
CA ALA A 18 -5.25 0.95 -3.08
C ALA A 18 -3.96 1.62 -3.54
N HIS A 19 -3.39 1.13 -4.65
CA HIS A 19 -2.22 1.76 -5.26
C HIS A 19 -2.47 3.25 -5.58
N THR A 20 -3.72 3.62 -5.90
CA THR A 20 -4.16 5.00 -6.15
C THR A 20 -4.21 5.88 -4.90
N SER A 21 -4.22 5.28 -3.70
CA SER A 21 -4.12 5.98 -2.42
C SER A 21 -2.71 6.52 -2.17
N ILE A 22 -1.70 5.98 -2.85
CA ILE A 22 -0.31 6.43 -2.72
C ILE A 22 -0.07 7.54 -3.74
N ARG A 23 0.28 8.72 -3.25
CA ARG A 23 0.53 9.88 -4.08
C ARG A 23 1.88 10.52 -3.77
N GLN A 24 2.47 11.17 -4.76
CA GLN A 24 3.72 11.92 -4.58
C GLN A 24 3.44 13.40 -4.77
N TYR A 25 3.95 14.20 -3.85
CA TYR A 25 3.88 15.65 -3.90
C TYR A 25 5.29 16.21 -3.94
N GLN A 26 5.62 16.90 -5.03
CA GLN A 26 6.88 17.63 -5.13
C GLN A 26 6.65 19.06 -4.65
N ARG A 27 7.41 19.46 -3.64
CA ARG A 27 7.43 20.85 -3.20
C ARG A 27 8.18 21.72 -4.23
N PRO A 28 7.92 23.04 -4.27
CA PRO A 28 8.65 23.97 -5.14
C PRO A 28 10.18 24.00 -4.92
N ASN A 29 10.66 23.49 -3.78
CA ASN A 29 12.08 23.36 -3.46
C ASN A 29 12.71 22.05 -4.02
N GLY A 30 11.96 21.26 -4.80
CA GLY A 30 12.41 19.98 -5.37
C GLY A 30 12.27 18.77 -4.44
N GLU A 31 11.74 18.96 -3.22
CA GLU A 31 11.59 17.86 -2.27
C GLU A 31 10.34 17.02 -2.55
N VAL A 32 10.51 15.70 -2.68
CA VAL A 32 9.40 14.75 -2.88
C VAL A 32 8.88 14.24 -1.54
N ILE A 33 7.61 14.49 -1.25
CA ILE A 33 6.88 13.94 -0.10
C ILE A 33 5.90 12.89 -0.59
N ALA A 34 5.95 11.71 0.00
CA ALA A 34 4.95 10.69 -0.23
C ALA A 34 3.71 10.94 0.66
N LEU A 35 2.54 10.94 0.05
CA LEU A 35 1.25 11.19 0.69
C LEU A 35 0.40 9.91 0.62
N LEU A 36 -0.28 9.63 1.73
CA LEU A 36 -1.29 8.58 1.82
C LEU A 36 -2.68 9.22 1.84
N VAL A 37 -3.43 9.00 0.77
CA VAL A 37 -4.81 9.49 0.61
C VAL A 37 -5.78 8.41 1.08
N ILE A 38 -6.61 8.76 2.05
CA ILE A 38 -7.60 7.89 2.65
C ILE A 38 -8.97 8.32 2.14
N THR A 39 -9.59 7.43 1.40
CA THR A 39 -10.97 7.58 0.93
C THR A 39 -11.91 7.61 2.14
N PRO A 40 -12.94 8.48 2.14
CA PRO A 40 -13.87 8.57 3.25
C PRO A 40 -14.63 7.25 3.47
N SER A 41 -14.66 6.77 4.72
CA SER A 41 -15.53 5.66 5.12
C SER A 41 -16.72 6.18 5.95
N LYS A 42 -17.94 6.07 5.38
CA LYS A 42 -19.29 6.29 5.95
C LYS A 42 -19.64 7.61 6.67
N THR A 43 -18.72 8.23 7.41
CA THR A 43 -18.94 9.43 8.24
C THR A 43 -17.76 10.39 8.21
N ASP A 44 -16.69 10.03 7.50
CA ASP A 44 -15.44 10.78 7.52
C ASP A 44 -15.20 11.59 6.24
N ARG A 45 -14.25 12.52 6.29
CA ARG A 45 -13.83 13.33 5.14
C ARG A 45 -12.62 12.66 4.49
N GLU A 46 -12.35 12.98 3.23
CA GLU A 46 -11.09 12.57 2.61
C GLU A 46 -9.91 13.14 3.40
N ARG A 47 -8.96 12.28 3.75
CA ARG A 47 -7.79 12.65 4.57
C ARG A 47 -6.52 12.38 3.78
N VAL A 48 -5.59 13.32 3.85
CA VAL A 48 -4.25 13.17 3.28
C VAL A 48 -3.24 13.18 4.40
N ILE A 49 -2.52 12.07 4.56
CA ILE A 49 -1.51 11.89 5.60
C ILE A 49 -0.12 11.93 4.94
N PRO A 50 0.75 12.91 5.28
CA PRO A 50 2.15 12.84 4.86
C PRO A 50 2.81 11.63 5.53
N MET A 51 3.45 10.79 4.73
CA MET A 51 4.10 9.58 5.24
C MET A 51 5.41 9.91 5.95
N SER A 52 5.61 9.33 7.13
CA SER A 52 6.95 9.27 7.74
C SER A 52 7.84 8.32 6.94
N ALA A 53 9.17 8.42 7.12
CA ALA A 53 10.12 7.52 6.45
C ALA A 53 9.82 6.03 6.74
N GLU A 54 9.47 5.73 8.00
CA GLU A 54 9.08 4.37 8.42
C GLU A 54 7.80 3.90 7.72
N LEU A 55 6.75 4.74 7.68
CA LEU A 55 5.51 4.39 7.00
C LEU A 55 5.74 4.19 5.49
N PHE A 56 6.52 5.06 4.87
CA PHE A 56 6.88 4.95 3.46
C PHE A 56 7.60 3.64 3.16
N HIS A 57 8.58 3.27 3.99
CA HIS A 57 9.32 2.02 3.83
C HIS A 57 8.39 0.79 3.85
N VAL A 58 7.50 0.73 4.83
CA VAL A 58 6.55 -0.38 4.98
C VAL A 58 5.58 -0.45 3.79
N ILE A 59 5.05 0.69 3.35
CA ILE A 59 4.17 0.76 2.19
C ILE A 59 4.92 0.35 0.91
N ALA A 60 6.17 0.79 0.74
CA ALA A 60 7.00 0.40 -0.39
C ALA A 60 7.25 -1.12 -0.41
N MET A 61 7.57 -1.73 0.73
CA MET A 61 7.71 -3.19 0.84
C MET A 61 6.44 -3.93 0.46
N ILE A 62 5.27 -3.43 0.89
CA ILE A 62 3.98 -4.01 0.52
C ILE A 62 3.79 -3.92 -1.00
N VAL A 63 4.00 -2.73 -1.60
CA VAL A 63 3.87 -2.55 -3.04
C VAL A 63 4.83 -3.48 -3.79
N MET A 64 6.10 -3.54 -3.39
CA MET A 64 7.11 -4.42 -4.01
C MET A 64 6.68 -5.88 -4.00
N ARG A 65 6.15 -6.37 -2.86
CA ARG A 65 5.62 -7.74 -2.75
C ARG A 65 4.44 -7.96 -3.68
N GLN A 66 3.53 -7.00 -3.77
CA GLN A 66 2.34 -7.10 -4.62
C GLN A 66 2.71 -7.05 -6.10
N THR A 67 3.80 -6.36 -6.45
CA THR A 67 4.28 -6.23 -7.83
C THR A 67 5.29 -7.30 -8.26
N ALA A 68 5.67 -8.22 -7.36
CA ALA A 68 6.72 -9.21 -7.62
C ALA A 68 6.46 -10.10 -8.85
N HIS A 69 5.19 -10.30 -9.22
CA HIS A 69 4.78 -11.12 -10.35
C HIS A 69 4.08 -10.33 -11.46
N GLY A 70 4.23 -9.01 -11.49
CA GLY A 70 3.57 -8.13 -12.46
C GLY A 70 2.76 -7.00 -11.80
N PRO A 71 1.94 -6.26 -12.54
CA PRO A 71 1.13 -5.18 -11.97
C PRO A 71 0.16 -5.70 -10.90
N ILE A 72 -0.16 -4.85 -9.92
CA ILE A 72 -1.16 -5.16 -8.89
C ILE A 72 -2.51 -5.38 -9.58
N PRO A 73 -3.12 -6.57 -9.47
CA PRO A 73 -4.38 -6.85 -10.16
C PRO A 73 -5.52 -6.07 -9.52
N SER A 74 -6.40 -5.55 -10.36
CA SER A 74 -7.66 -4.92 -9.92
C SER A 74 -8.67 -5.99 -9.59
N ILE A 75 -9.07 -6.07 -8.32
CA ILE A 75 -10.01 -7.08 -7.82
C ILE A 75 -11.14 -6.37 -7.06
N PRO A 76 -12.39 -6.87 -7.13
CA PRO A 76 -13.46 -6.33 -6.32
C PRO A 76 -13.30 -6.77 -4.86
N ARG A 77 -13.71 -5.89 -3.93
CA ARG A 77 -13.79 -6.18 -2.49
C ARG A 77 -15.26 -6.39 -2.13
N TYR A 78 -15.56 -7.37 -1.28
CA TYR A 78 -16.88 -7.45 -0.66
C TYR A 78 -16.92 -6.54 0.56
N ASP A 79 -17.85 -5.60 0.58
CA ASP A 79 -18.15 -4.81 1.76
C ASP A 79 -19.14 -5.55 2.66
N GLY A 80 -18.68 -5.97 3.84
CA GLY A 80 -19.52 -6.71 4.78
C GLY A 80 -20.63 -5.87 5.42
N HIS A 81 -20.46 -4.55 5.49
CA HIS A 81 -21.45 -3.65 6.08
C HIS A 81 -22.54 -3.28 5.08
N GLU A 82 -22.17 -3.02 3.84
CA GLU A 82 -23.12 -2.68 2.77
C GLU A 82 -23.64 -3.91 2.04
N ARG A 83 -22.99 -5.06 2.22
CA ARG A 83 -23.27 -6.33 1.54
C ARG A 83 -23.19 -6.22 0.01
N VAL A 84 -22.30 -5.35 -0.47
CA VAL A 84 -22.12 -5.03 -1.89
C VAL A 84 -20.66 -5.24 -2.29
N TRP A 85 -20.45 -5.63 -3.54
CA TRP A 85 -19.12 -5.69 -4.14
C TRP A 85 -18.69 -4.32 -4.66
N THR A 86 -17.53 -3.84 -4.23
CA THR A 86 -16.92 -2.61 -4.74
C THR A 86 -16.42 -2.81 -6.17
N ALA A 87 -16.36 -1.71 -6.93
CA ALA A 87 -15.69 -1.69 -8.23
C ALA A 87 -14.26 -2.26 -8.13
N PRO A 88 -13.77 -2.99 -9.17
CA PRO A 88 -12.42 -3.54 -9.14
C PRO A 88 -11.36 -2.45 -9.00
N MET A 89 -10.56 -2.53 -7.94
CA MET A 89 -9.47 -1.59 -7.67
C MET A 89 -8.17 -2.33 -7.32
N PRO A 90 -6.99 -1.71 -7.57
CA PRO A 90 -5.70 -2.31 -7.24
C PRO A 90 -5.40 -2.17 -5.74
N PHE A 91 -6.14 -2.88 -4.90
CA PHE A 91 -5.98 -2.86 -3.44
C PHE A 91 -4.56 -3.28 -3.02
N LEU A 92 -4.00 -2.68 -1.97
CA LEU A 92 -2.66 -3.04 -1.48
C LEU A 92 -2.69 -4.34 -0.68
N PHE A 93 -3.71 -4.51 0.17
CA PHE A 93 -3.82 -5.67 1.05
C PHE A 93 -4.53 -6.84 0.38
N GLN A 94 -3.90 -7.42 -0.63
CA GLN A 94 -4.39 -8.65 -1.26
C GLN A 94 -3.64 -9.86 -0.70
N ARG A 95 -4.35 -10.97 -0.57
CA ARG A 95 -3.79 -12.27 -0.20
C ARG A 95 -4.13 -13.29 -1.26
N GLN A 96 -3.18 -14.18 -1.53
CA GLN A 96 -3.42 -15.36 -2.35
C GLN A 96 -3.84 -16.51 -1.44
N ILE A 97 -5.02 -17.08 -1.70
CA ILE A 97 -5.54 -18.24 -1.00
C ILE A 97 -5.70 -19.35 -2.04
N GLY A 98 -4.78 -20.31 -2.04
CA GLY A 98 -4.67 -21.28 -3.14
C GLY A 98 -4.41 -20.57 -4.46
N GLY A 99 -5.24 -20.84 -5.47
CA GLY A 99 -5.17 -20.19 -6.79
C GLY A 99 -5.88 -18.84 -6.90
N VAL A 100 -6.63 -18.40 -5.88
CA VAL A 100 -7.47 -17.21 -5.98
C VAL A 100 -6.87 -16.06 -5.17
N ARG A 101 -6.77 -14.89 -5.80
CA ARG A 101 -6.38 -13.64 -5.10
C ARG A 101 -7.62 -12.92 -4.61
N LYS A 102 -7.63 -12.56 -3.33
CA LYS A 102 -8.74 -11.85 -2.68
C LYS A 102 -8.21 -10.69 -1.84
N VAL A 103 -9.02 -9.65 -1.67
CA VAL A 103 -8.73 -8.59 -0.70
C VAL A 103 -8.79 -9.18 0.70
N THR A 104 -7.86 -8.77 1.56
CA THR A 104 -7.81 -9.20 2.95
C THR A 104 -8.99 -8.59 3.69
N SER A 105 -9.82 -9.42 4.32
CA SER A 105 -10.96 -8.91 5.10
C SER A 105 -10.50 -8.28 6.41
N THR A 106 -11.28 -7.32 6.93
CA THR A 106 -11.09 -6.72 8.25
C THR A 106 -10.94 -7.77 9.35
N ALA A 107 -11.80 -8.79 9.34
CA ALA A 107 -11.73 -9.91 10.28
C ALA A 107 -10.41 -10.68 10.19
N THR A 108 -9.84 -10.87 8.99
CA THR A 108 -8.52 -11.50 8.83
C THR A 108 -7.44 -10.66 9.50
N ILE A 109 -7.46 -9.34 9.33
CA ILE A 109 -6.47 -8.44 9.94
C ILE A 109 -6.58 -8.49 11.47
N LEU A 110 -7.78 -8.45 12.01
CA LEU A 110 -8.03 -8.57 13.46
C LEU A 110 -7.59 -9.92 14.03
N ASN A 111 -7.84 -11.01 13.29
CA ASN A 111 -7.40 -12.33 13.72
C ASN A 111 -5.88 -12.47 13.67
N ASN A 112 -5.23 -11.92 12.64
CA ASN A 112 -3.77 -11.89 12.56
C ASN A 112 -3.18 -11.06 13.71
N LEU A 113 -3.79 -9.92 14.04
CA LEU A 113 -3.43 -9.09 15.19
C LEU A 113 -3.51 -9.89 16.50
N ARG A 114 -4.64 -10.56 16.76
CA ARG A 114 -4.82 -11.41 17.95
C ARG A 114 -3.77 -12.51 18.06
N LYS A 115 -3.49 -13.22 16.95
CA LYS A 115 -2.47 -14.27 16.91
C LYS A 115 -1.08 -13.75 17.26
N GLN A 116 -0.72 -12.57 16.75
CA GLN A 116 0.56 -11.93 17.09
C GLN A 116 0.62 -11.53 18.56
N CYS A 117 -0.47 -11.02 19.15
CA CYS A 117 -0.54 -10.72 20.57
C CYS A 117 -0.38 -11.98 21.43
N GLN A 118 -1.05 -13.07 21.06
CA GLN A 118 -0.94 -14.35 21.77
C GLN A 118 0.49 -14.89 21.74
N SER A 119 1.12 -14.92 20.57
CA SER A 119 2.52 -15.34 20.42
C SER A 119 3.48 -14.43 21.22
N LEU A 120 3.21 -13.13 21.29
CA LEU A 120 4.01 -12.21 22.11
C LEU A 120 3.85 -12.48 23.61
N GLY A 121 2.65 -12.84 24.06
CA GLY A 121 2.37 -13.20 25.46
C GLY A 121 2.94 -14.55 25.91
N GLU A 122 3.31 -15.41 24.96
CA GLU A 122 4.07 -16.64 25.22
C GLU A 122 5.53 -16.32 25.54
N THR A 123 6.15 -15.44 24.75
CA THR A 123 7.57 -15.07 24.90
C THR A 123 7.82 -13.99 25.96
N ASN A 124 6.85 -13.10 26.19
CA ASN A 124 6.98 -12.00 27.14
C ASN A 124 5.79 -11.95 28.10
N PRO A 125 5.99 -12.26 29.40
CA PRO A 125 4.93 -12.28 30.42
C PRO A 125 4.17 -10.96 30.56
N ALA A 126 4.80 -9.81 30.27
CA ALA A 126 4.16 -8.50 30.37
C ALA A 126 3.02 -8.31 29.35
N PHE A 127 3.01 -9.09 28.27
CA PHE A 127 1.98 -9.04 27.22
C PHE A 127 0.97 -10.20 27.32
N ARG A 128 1.06 -11.04 28.36
CA ARG A 128 0.16 -12.19 28.54
C ARG A 128 -1.26 -11.71 28.83
N GLY A 129 -2.22 -12.17 28.02
CA GLY A 129 -3.63 -11.77 28.11
C GLY A 129 -3.93 -10.36 27.59
N LEU A 130 -2.93 -9.67 27.02
CA LEU A 130 -3.14 -8.34 26.45
C LEU A 130 -3.72 -8.44 25.04
N HIS A 131 -4.79 -7.70 24.79
CA HIS A 131 -5.43 -7.63 23.47
C HIS A 131 -5.32 -6.22 22.92
N PHE A 132 -4.60 -6.09 21.81
CA PHE A 132 -4.58 -4.84 21.06
C PHE A 132 -5.72 -4.80 20.07
N THR A 133 -6.41 -3.66 20.01
CA THR A 133 -7.39 -3.33 18.98
C THR A 133 -6.81 -2.27 18.03
N PRO A 134 -7.36 -2.13 16.80
CA PRO A 134 -7.00 -1.01 15.92
C PRO A 134 -7.23 0.37 16.57
N HIS A 135 -8.12 0.46 17.55
CA HIS A 135 -8.36 1.68 18.30
C HIS A 135 -7.17 2.03 19.21
N ASP A 136 -6.50 1.04 19.80
CA ASP A 136 -5.34 1.26 20.67
C ASP A 136 -4.16 1.82 19.88
N PHE A 137 -3.93 1.36 18.64
CA PHE A 137 -2.90 1.96 17.77
C PHE A 137 -3.18 3.43 17.46
N ARG A 138 -4.46 3.80 17.28
CA ARG A 138 -4.87 5.21 17.12
C ARG A 138 -4.58 6.03 18.37
N ARG A 139 -4.90 5.51 19.56
CA ARG A 139 -4.61 6.17 20.84
C ARG A 139 -3.10 6.33 21.06
N LEU A 140 -2.32 5.28 20.79
CA LEU A 140 -0.86 5.30 20.92
C LEU A 140 -0.24 6.33 19.96
N LEU A 141 -0.70 6.40 18.71
CA LEU A 141 -0.21 7.40 17.76
C LEU A 141 -0.51 8.83 18.22
N ALA A 142 -1.72 9.09 18.73
CA ALA A 142 -2.09 10.40 19.24
C ALA A 142 -1.17 10.82 20.40
N THR A 143 -0.94 9.92 21.36
CA THR A 143 -0.02 10.17 22.49
C THR A 143 1.42 10.40 22.01
N LEU A 144 1.91 9.62 21.06
CA LEU A 144 3.25 9.80 20.49
C LEU A 144 3.39 11.15 19.76
N CYS A 145 2.38 11.55 19.00
CA CYS A 145 2.37 12.83 18.32
C CYS A 145 2.35 14.01 19.31
N CYS A 146 1.54 13.92 20.37
CA CYS A 146 1.48 14.95 21.41
C CYS A 146 2.76 14.99 22.25
N GLY A 147 3.29 13.84 22.68
CA GLY A 147 4.51 13.76 23.48
C GLY A 147 5.74 14.29 22.73
N PHE A 148 5.81 14.04 21.43
CA PHE A 148 6.87 14.60 20.58
C PHE A 148 6.74 16.11 20.38
N ALA A 149 5.53 16.67 20.44
CA ALA A 149 5.31 18.11 20.37
C ALA A 149 5.81 18.87 21.62
N ILE A 150 6.12 18.17 22.71
CA ILE A 150 6.61 18.78 23.97
C ILE A 150 8.15 18.89 24.01
N LEU A 151 8.87 18.21 23.10
CA LEU A 151 10.31 18.43 22.88
C LEU A 151 10.50 19.41 21.70
N PRO A 152 10.86 20.69 21.95
CA PRO A 152 10.77 21.76 20.94
C PRO A 152 11.83 21.68 19.80
N GLY A 153 12.57 20.57 19.67
CA GLY A 153 13.67 20.44 18.71
C GLY A 153 13.37 19.63 17.43
N LEU A 154 12.34 18.79 17.40
CA LEU A 154 12.20 17.78 16.32
C LEU A 154 10.78 17.74 15.69
N ALA A 155 9.84 18.54 16.19
CA ALA A 155 8.45 18.65 15.72
C ALA A 155 8.25 19.42 14.39
N ALA A 156 9.30 19.60 13.59
CA ALA A 156 9.24 20.35 12.35
C ALA A 156 8.95 19.48 11.11
N ARG A 157 7.98 18.54 11.14
CA ARG A 157 7.64 17.82 9.90
C ARG A 157 6.24 17.23 9.74
N ARG A 158 5.26 17.72 10.51
CA ARG A 158 3.84 17.52 10.17
C ARG A 158 3.20 18.88 9.95
N ARG A 159 3.79 19.67 9.04
CA ARG A 159 3.19 20.94 8.61
C ARG A 159 1.98 20.64 7.75
N ASP A 160 0.90 21.30 8.12
CA ASP A 160 -0.42 21.30 7.51
C ASP A 160 -0.33 21.54 5.99
N ILE A 161 -0.48 20.49 5.19
CA ILE A 161 -0.64 20.63 3.73
C ILE A 161 -2.10 21.04 3.54
N ARG A 162 -2.34 22.34 3.43
CA ARG A 162 -3.69 22.87 3.15
C ARG A 162 -4.24 22.23 1.88
N SER A 163 -5.51 21.83 1.93
CA SER A 163 -6.23 21.11 0.88
C SER A 163 -6.15 21.76 -0.52
N SER A 164 -5.92 23.07 -0.61
CA SER A 164 -5.79 23.81 -1.88
C SER A 164 -4.47 23.55 -2.65
N ALA A 165 -3.43 23.03 -2.00
CA ALA A 165 -2.15 22.70 -2.66
C ALA A 165 -2.13 21.30 -3.31
N ILE A 166 -3.24 20.54 -3.21
CA ILE A 166 -3.35 19.13 -3.61
C ILE A 166 -3.66 18.96 -5.11
N ALA A 167 -3.91 20.05 -5.83
CA ALA A 167 -4.26 20.02 -7.27
C ALA A 167 -3.14 19.48 -8.18
N ASP A 168 -1.86 19.51 -7.74
CA ASP A 168 -0.70 19.07 -8.56
C ASP A 168 -0.12 17.72 -8.11
N VAL A 169 -0.90 16.94 -7.36
CA VAL A 169 -0.43 15.66 -6.83
C VAL A 169 -0.51 14.58 -7.91
N ARG A 170 0.66 14.21 -8.45
CA ARG A 170 0.77 13.18 -9.48
C ARG A 170 0.55 11.78 -8.87
N PRO A 171 -0.30 10.93 -9.47
CA PRO A 171 -0.38 9.54 -9.07
C PRO A 171 0.98 8.87 -9.35
N VAL A 172 1.39 7.95 -8.48
CA VAL A 172 2.52 7.06 -8.79
C VAL A 172 2.08 6.18 -9.94
N THR A 173 2.40 6.58 -11.17
CA THR A 173 2.11 5.76 -12.34
C THR A 173 3.08 4.58 -12.32
N SER A 174 2.55 3.37 -12.23
CA SER A 174 3.31 2.21 -12.68
C SER A 174 3.66 2.46 -14.15
N ARG A 175 4.95 2.33 -14.47
CA ARG A 175 5.48 2.51 -15.83
C ARG A 175 4.60 1.70 -16.79
N ARG A 176 3.88 2.38 -17.71
CA ARG A 176 3.18 1.69 -18.80
C ARG A 176 4.25 0.93 -19.59
N VAL A 177 4.24 -0.39 -19.50
CA VAL A 177 4.89 -1.24 -20.49
C VAL A 177 4.12 -0.99 -21.78
N GLY A 178 4.73 -0.22 -22.69
CA GLY A 178 4.17 0.06 -24.01
C GLY A 178 3.88 -1.25 -24.71
N HIS A 179 2.61 -1.50 -24.97
CA HIS A 179 2.15 -2.60 -25.79
C HIS A 179 2.61 -2.28 -27.23
N ARG A 180 3.76 -2.83 -27.63
CA ARG A 180 4.12 -2.86 -29.05
C ARG A 180 3.09 -3.77 -29.72
N ARG A 181 2.27 -3.17 -30.59
CA ARG A 181 1.44 -3.90 -31.54
C ARG A 181 2.37 -4.77 -32.39
N SER A 182 2.33 -6.08 -32.21
CA SER A 182 2.83 -7.03 -33.21
C SER A 182 1.80 -7.11 -34.34
N PRO A 183 2.23 -7.11 -35.61
CA PRO A 183 1.32 -7.21 -36.74
C PRO A 183 0.72 -8.61 -36.84
N SER A 184 -0.52 -8.66 -37.28
CA SER A 184 -1.24 -9.85 -37.72
C SER A 184 -0.42 -10.70 -38.69
N ARG A 185 -0.41 -12.02 -38.51
CA ARG A 185 -0.49 -12.95 -39.64
C ARG A 185 -0.94 -14.35 -39.20
N ALA A 186 -1.86 -14.86 -40.01
CA ALA A 186 -2.50 -16.16 -39.92
C ALA A 186 -1.52 -17.33 -40.10
N ALA A 187 -1.92 -18.46 -39.52
CA ALA A 187 -1.76 -19.83 -40.00
C ALA A 187 -0.39 -20.30 -40.52
N CYS A 188 0.20 -21.29 -39.84
CA CYS A 188 0.52 -22.57 -40.48
C CYS A 188 0.82 -23.66 -39.44
N ARG A 189 0.51 -24.89 -39.85
CA ARG A 189 0.48 -26.14 -39.08
C ARG A 189 1.85 -26.81 -39.02
N SER A 190 1.95 -27.75 -38.07
CA SER A 190 2.80 -28.96 -38.05
C SER A 190 4.33 -28.83 -38.04
N GLY A 191 4.93 -29.50 -37.04
CA GLY A 191 6.16 -30.28 -37.23
C GLY A 191 7.48 -29.65 -36.78
N PHE A 192 8.20 -30.42 -35.98
CA PHE A 192 9.67 -30.47 -35.85
C PHE A 192 10.43 -29.50 -34.92
N GLU A 193 11.10 -30.18 -33.98
CA GLU A 193 12.44 -29.97 -33.41
C GLU A 193 12.76 -28.80 -32.47
N CYS A 194 12.98 -29.20 -31.21
CA CYS A 194 13.88 -28.59 -30.25
C CYS A 194 15.30 -28.47 -30.82
N SER A 195 15.86 -27.25 -30.86
CA SER A 195 17.30 -27.07 -30.67
C SER A 195 17.57 -25.81 -29.82
N LEU A 196 18.28 -26.02 -28.72
CA LEU A 196 18.96 -24.97 -27.97
C LEU A 196 20.11 -24.45 -28.83
N SER A 197 20.18 -23.15 -29.07
CA SER A 197 21.45 -22.41 -29.04
C SER A 197 21.25 -20.90 -29.27
N THR A 198 21.86 -20.13 -28.37
CA THR A 198 22.53 -18.84 -28.59
C THR A 198 21.71 -17.63 -29.07
N LEU A 199 21.64 -16.58 -28.24
CA LEU A 199 22.07 -15.22 -28.64
C LEU A 199 21.84 -14.21 -27.49
N GLN A 200 22.95 -13.81 -26.88
CA GLN A 200 23.38 -12.42 -26.75
C GLN A 200 22.28 -11.38 -26.45
N ARG A 201 22.20 -10.92 -25.19
CA ARG A 201 21.51 -9.67 -24.85
C ARG A 201 22.50 -8.50 -24.82
N PRO A 202 22.31 -7.44 -25.62
CA PRO A 202 23.16 -6.26 -25.60
C PRO A 202 22.68 -5.21 -24.59
N ASN A 203 23.67 -4.55 -23.99
CA ASN A 203 23.80 -3.16 -23.53
C ASN A 203 22.59 -2.39 -22.99
N LEU A 204 22.71 -2.03 -21.71
CA LEU A 204 21.98 -0.98 -21.02
C LEU A 204 22.64 0.38 -21.37
N THR A 205 21.95 1.25 -22.11
CA THR A 205 22.35 2.67 -22.23
C THR A 205 21.47 3.49 -21.30
N ILE A 206 22.10 4.11 -20.30
CA ILE A 206 21.50 5.12 -19.44
C ILE A 206 21.59 6.44 -20.20
N VAL A 207 20.46 7.10 -20.44
CA VAL A 207 20.44 8.52 -20.82
C VAL A 207 19.65 9.25 -19.73
N GLN A 208 20.36 10.16 -19.06
CA GLN A 208 19.83 11.17 -18.16
C GLN A 208 19.19 12.29 -18.98
N GLU A 209 18.02 12.75 -18.55
CA GLU A 209 17.67 14.18 -18.48
C GLU A 209 16.83 14.41 -17.22
#